data_AF-A0A117MCL6-F1
#
_entry.id   AF-A0A117MCL6-F1
#
_cell.length_a   1.000
_cell.length_b   1.000
_cell.length_c   1.000
_cell.angle_alpha   90.00
_cell.angle_beta   90.00
_cell.angle_gamma   90.00
#
_symmetry.space_group_name_H-M   'P 1'
#
loop_
_entity.id
_entity.type
_entity.pdbx_description
1 polymer ?
#
loop_
_entity_poly.entity_id
_entity_poly.type
_entity_poly.pdbx_seq_one_letter_code
_entity_poly.pdbx_strand_id
1 'polypeptide(L)'
;MKTSKYMCTQIPKNALEERLRWVLPIVNKEIRLKDAAHLFPGGKRTLERWVSNFKNYGEEGLIPNSTRPRTCPNETSIRIKERVIELRKETKLCAKKLNYNRDCSI
;
A
#
# COMPACT_ATOMS: atom_id res chain seq x y z
N MET A 1 -3.71 -38.10 -5.03
CA MET A 1 -4.05 -37.35 -3.80
C MET A 1 -4.51 -35.96 -4.22
N LYS A 2 -5.78 -35.60 -3.99
CA LYS A 2 -6.26 -34.25 -4.29
C LYS A 2 -5.78 -33.34 -3.15
N THR A 3 -4.80 -32.48 -3.41
CA THR A 3 -4.37 -31.46 -2.46
C THR A 3 -5.57 -30.55 -2.17
N SER A 4 -5.95 -30.45 -0.90
CA SER A 4 -6.91 -29.45 -0.44
C SER A 4 -6.39 -28.08 -0.88
N LYS A 5 -7.18 -27.36 -1.68
CA LYS A 5 -6.85 -26.03 -2.25
C LYS A 5 -6.53 -24.98 -1.18
N TYR A 6 -6.73 -25.31 0.10
CA TYR A 6 -6.75 -24.41 1.25
C TYR A 6 -5.63 -24.68 2.27
N MET A 7 -4.79 -25.70 2.05
CA MET A 7 -3.62 -25.99 2.91
C MET A 7 -2.33 -25.68 2.15
N CYS A 8 -1.67 -24.63 2.60
CA CYS A 8 -0.60 -23.95 1.88
C CYS A 8 0.78 -24.46 2.34
N THR A 9 1.45 -25.22 1.49
CA THR A 9 2.88 -25.54 1.63
C THR A 9 3.79 -24.59 0.86
N GLN A 10 3.24 -23.59 0.16
CA GLN A 10 3.97 -22.68 -0.73
C GLN A 10 3.75 -21.21 -0.39
N ILE A 11 4.84 -20.44 -0.40
CA ILE A 11 4.85 -18.99 -0.18
C ILE A 11 3.87 -18.32 -1.18
N PRO A 12 3.00 -17.41 -0.73
CA PRO A 12 2.08 -16.72 -1.63
C PRO A 12 2.86 -15.90 -2.66
N LYS A 13 2.44 -15.94 -3.92
CA LYS A 13 3.12 -15.21 -5.00
C LYS A 13 2.76 -13.73 -4.99
N ASN A 14 1.56 -13.40 -4.52
CA ASN A 14 0.99 -12.05 -4.51
C ASN A 14 0.26 -11.76 -3.20
N ALA A 15 0.18 -10.48 -2.83
CA ALA A 15 -0.57 -10.04 -1.64
C ALA A 15 -2.07 -10.39 -1.69
N LEU A 16 -2.66 -10.46 -2.89
CA LEU A 16 -4.05 -10.92 -3.06
C LEU A 16 -4.23 -12.39 -2.68
N GLU A 17 -3.27 -13.24 -3.06
CA GLU A 17 -3.31 -14.67 -2.76
C GLU A 17 -3.23 -14.90 -1.24
N GLU A 18 -2.35 -14.16 -0.56
CA GLU A 18 -2.24 -14.18 0.90
C GLU A 18 -3.57 -13.80 1.56
N ARG A 19 -4.20 -12.71 1.11
CA ARG A 19 -5.50 -12.26 1.64
C ARG A 19 -6.60 -13.29 1.42
N LEU A 20 -6.66 -13.91 0.25
CA LEU A 20 -7.64 -14.95 -0.05
C LEU A 20 -7.49 -16.18 0.85
N ARG A 21 -6.26 -16.58 1.18
CA ARG A 21 -6.01 -17.71 2.10
C ARG A 21 -6.63 -17.49 3.48
N TRP A 22 -6.68 -16.25 3.95
CA TRP A 22 -7.32 -15.91 5.22
C TRP A 22 -8.84 -15.77 5.10
N VAL A 23 -9.34 -15.22 4.00
CA VAL A 23 -10.77 -14.88 3.84
C VAL A 23 -11.61 -16.09 3.42
N LEU A 24 -11.11 -16.95 2.52
CA LEU A 24 -11.87 -18.07 1.97
C LEU A 24 -12.38 -19.05 3.04
N PRO A 25 -11.56 -19.53 4.01
CA PRO A 25 -12.05 -20.42 5.06
C PRO A 25 -13.15 -19.80 5.94
N ILE A 26 -13.13 -18.47 6.10
CA ILE A 26 -14.12 -17.73 6.90
C ILE A 26 -15.43 -17.58 6.12
N VAL A 27 -15.35 -17.28 4.83
CA VAL A 27 -16.52 -17.12 3.95
C VAL A 27 -17.20 -18.47 3.71
N ASN A 28 -16.41 -19.54 3.53
CA ASN A 28 -16.90 -20.92 3.42
C ASN A 28 -17.45 -21.48 4.73
N LYS A 29 -17.36 -20.72 5.84
CA LYS A 29 -17.78 -21.11 7.20
C LYS A 29 -17.02 -22.34 7.76
N GLU A 30 -15.82 -22.60 7.27
CA GLU A 30 -14.93 -23.65 7.78
C GLU A 30 -14.30 -23.24 9.12
N ILE A 31 -13.99 -21.95 9.28
CA ILE A 31 -13.34 -21.40 10.48
C ILE A 31 -14.12 -20.18 10.98
N ARG A 32 -14.24 -20.02 12.31
CA ARG A 32 -14.83 -18.82 12.90
C ARG A 32 -13.85 -17.66 12.83
N LEU A 33 -14.36 -16.46 12.54
CA LEU A 33 -13.57 -15.23 12.47
C LEU A 33 -12.71 -14.98 13.71
N LYS A 34 -13.24 -15.29 14.91
CA LYS A 34 -12.53 -15.14 16.19
C LYS A 34 -11.26 -16.01 16.28
N ASP A 35 -11.32 -17.22 15.74
CA ASP A 35 -10.23 -18.20 15.85
C ASP A 35 -9.14 -17.85 14.84
N ALA A 36 -9.55 -17.48 13.62
CA ALA A 36 -8.63 -16.94 12.61
C ALA A 36 -7.95 -15.64 13.06
N ALA A 37 -8.66 -14.76 13.77
CA ALA A 37 -8.11 -13.50 14.29
C ALA A 37 -7.03 -13.70 15.37
N HIS A 38 -7.02 -14.83 16.07
CA HIS A 38 -5.98 -15.14 17.06
C HIS A 38 -4.64 -15.50 16.40
N LEU A 39 -4.69 -16.12 15.21
CA LEU A 39 -3.52 -16.52 14.43
C LEU A 39 -3.02 -15.42 13.49
N PHE A 40 -3.89 -14.47 13.13
CA PHE A 40 -3.60 -13.46 12.12
C PHE A 40 -2.78 -12.28 12.68
N PRO A 41 -1.63 -11.93 12.07
CA PRO A 41 -0.74 -10.87 12.59
C PRO A 41 -1.33 -9.46 12.50
N GLY A 42 -2.25 -9.19 11.56
CA GLY A 42 -2.83 -7.85 11.35
C GLY A 42 -4.06 -7.53 12.21
N GLY A 43 -4.39 -8.39 13.18
CA GLY A 43 -5.49 -8.21 14.13
C GLY A 43 -6.90 -8.39 13.56
N LYS A 44 -7.88 -8.46 14.48
CA LYS A 44 -9.29 -8.79 14.18
C LYS A 44 -9.96 -7.82 13.20
N ARG A 45 -9.78 -6.50 13.39
CA ARG A 45 -10.44 -5.46 12.60
C ARG A 45 -10.09 -5.52 11.11
N THR A 46 -8.85 -5.88 10.80
CA THR A 46 -8.37 -6.02 9.43
C THR A 46 -9.06 -7.20 8.74
N LEU A 47 -9.18 -8.33 9.45
CA LEU A 47 -9.86 -9.53 8.96
C LEU A 47 -11.36 -9.27 8.72
N GLU A 48 -12.04 -8.59 9.65
CA GLU A 48 -13.45 -8.18 9.51
C GLU A 48 -13.65 -7.29 8.27
N ARG A 49 -12.74 -6.33 8.05
CA ARG A 49 -12.75 -5.47 6.86
C ARG A 49 -12.57 -6.28 5.58
N TRP A 50 -11.61 -7.20 5.54
CA TRP A 50 -11.36 -8.04 4.37
C TRP A 50 -12.56 -8.93 4.04
N VAL A 51 -13.16 -9.59 5.04
CA VAL A 51 -14.36 -10.41 4.85
C VAL A 51 -15.54 -9.57 4.34
N SER A 52 -15.72 -8.37 4.89
CA SER A 52 -16.78 -7.45 4.45
C SER A 52 -16.56 -6.98 3.02
N ASN A 53 -15.33 -6.59 2.67
CA ASN A 53 -14.95 -6.19 1.31
C ASN A 53 -15.16 -7.35 0.31
N PHE A 54 -14.78 -8.56 0.68
CA PHE A 54 -14.95 -9.74 -0.17
C PHE A 54 -16.43 -10.05 -0.43
N LYS A 55 -17.30 -9.87 0.57
CA LYS A 55 -18.76 -10.03 0.38
C LYS A 55 -19.36 -8.99 -0.55
N ASN A 56 -18.84 -7.76 -0.52
CA ASN A 56 -19.38 -6.65 -1.31
C ASN A 56 -18.82 -6.59 -2.74
N TYR A 57 -17.53 -6.91 -2.91
CA TYR A 57 -16.78 -6.68 -4.16
C TYR A 57 -16.05 -7.93 -4.68
N GLY A 58 -16.20 -9.09 -4.02
CA GLY A 58 -15.47 -10.31 -4.38
C GLY A 58 -13.96 -10.18 -4.21
N GLU A 59 -13.21 -10.83 -5.09
CA GLU A 59 -11.74 -10.82 -5.08
C GLU A 59 -11.15 -9.40 -5.27
N GLU A 60 -11.84 -8.54 -6.02
CA GLU A 60 -11.41 -7.16 -6.27
C GLU A 60 -11.30 -6.34 -4.99
N GLY A 61 -12.18 -6.60 -4.01
CA GLY A 61 -12.18 -5.93 -2.71
C GLY A 61 -10.95 -6.24 -1.84
N LEU A 62 -10.18 -7.27 -2.20
CA LEU A 62 -8.95 -7.67 -1.53
C LEU A 62 -7.69 -7.15 -2.25
N ILE A 63 -7.82 -6.54 -3.42
CA ILE A 63 -6.67 -5.95 -4.12
C ILE A 63 -6.13 -4.78 -3.29
N PRO A 64 -4.81 -4.72 -3.01
CA PRO A 64 -4.21 -3.57 -2.36
C PRO A 64 -4.27 -2.36 -3.27
N ASN A 65 -5.10 -1.39 -2.91
CA ASN A 65 -5.15 -0.09 -3.58
C ASN A 65 -4.03 0.81 -3.06
N SER A 66 -3.37 1.52 -3.98
CA SER A 66 -2.40 2.55 -3.62
C SER A 66 -3.11 3.71 -2.92
N THR A 67 -2.71 4.00 -1.67
CA THR A 67 -3.14 5.21 -0.95
C THR A 67 -2.44 6.46 -1.48
N ARG A 68 -1.42 6.31 -2.35
CA ARG A 68 -0.69 7.44 -2.91
C ARG A 68 -1.60 8.19 -3.90
N PRO A 69 -1.78 9.51 -3.73
CA PRO A 69 -2.53 10.29 -4.71
C PRO A 69 -1.84 10.19 -6.08
N ARG A 70 -2.62 10.00 -7.14
CA ARG A 70 -2.10 9.94 -8.53
C ARG A 70 -1.54 11.29 -8.98
N THR A 71 -2.09 12.37 -8.44
CA THR A 71 -1.70 13.75 -8.70
C THR A 71 -1.52 14.46 -7.35
N CYS A 72 -0.44 15.23 -7.20
CA CYS A 72 -0.25 16.08 -6.03
C CYS A 72 -0.97 17.41 -6.29
N PRO A 73 -2.10 17.71 -5.63
CA PRO A 73 -2.85 18.94 -5.92
C PRO A 73 -2.05 20.20 -5.59
N ASN A 74 -1.15 20.11 -4.61
CA ASN A 74 -0.27 21.21 -4.18
C ASN A 74 1.12 21.10 -4.82
N GLU A 75 1.22 20.52 -6.01
CA GLU A 75 2.49 20.43 -6.71
C GLU A 75 2.97 21.82 -7.15
N THR A 76 4.25 22.11 -6.93
CA THR A 76 4.87 23.33 -7.46
C THR A 76 4.81 23.34 -8.98
N SER A 77 4.66 24.54 -9.56
CA SER A 77 4.59 24.67 -11.02
C SER A 77 5.85 24.08 -11.69
N ILE A 78 5.69 23.55 -12.91
CA ILE A 78 6.76 22.87 -13.64
C ILE A 78 8.02 23.74 -13.75
N ARG A 79 7.83 25.05 -13.98
CA ARG A 79 8.90 26.05 -14.12
C ARG A 79 9.76 26.15 -12.87
N ILE A 80 9.14 26.12 -11.68
CA ILE A 80 9.87 26.20 -10.41
C ILE A 80 10.68 24.92 -10.19
N LYS A 81 10.11 23.74 -10.52
CA LYS A 81 10.83 22.46 -10.42
C LYS A 81 12.05 22.42 -11.33
N GLU A 82 11.89 22.80 -12.60
CA GLU A 82 12.98 22.84 -13.57
C GLU A 82 14.08 23.82 -13.12
N ARG A 83 13.69 25.01 -12.66
CA ARG A 83 14.64 26.00 -12.16
C ARG A 83 15.42 25.49 -10.94
N VAL A 84 14.77 24.78 -10.01
CA VAL A 84 15.45 24.17 -8.86
C VAL A 84 16.42 23.07 -9.30
N ILE A 85 16.06 22.26 -10.30
CA ILE A 85 16.94 21.21 -10.83
C ILE A 85 18.17 21.83 -11.49
N GLU A 86 17.99 22.86 -12.31
CA GLU A 86 19.08 23.61 -12.96
C GLU A 86 20.04 24.19 -11.93
N LEU A 87 19.52 24.94 -10.95
CA LEU A 87 20.34 25.54 -9.89
C LEU A 87 21.11 24.49 -9.07
N ARG A 88 20.53 23.32 -8.81
CA ARG A 88 21.24 22.22 -8.14
C ARG A 88 22.35 21.62 -9.00
N LYS A 89 22.17 21.56 -10.32
CA LYS A 89 23.20 21.07 -11.24
C LYS A 89 24.36 22.07 -11.34
N GLU A 90 24.06 23.36 -11.45
CA GLU A 90 25.06 24.44 -11.57
C GLU A 90 25.87 24.62 -10.28
N THR A 91 25.17 24.82 -9.15
CA THR A 91 25.83 25.17 -7.89
C THR A 91 26.32 23.95 -7.12
N LYS A 92 25.79 22.75 -7.41
CA LYS A 92 25.96 21.52 -6.60
C LYS A 92 25.57 21.70 -5.13
N LEU A 93 24.75 22.71 -4.82
CA LEU A 93 24.31 23.02 -3.47
C LEU A 93 22.93 22.40 -3.17
N CYS A 94 22.77 21.97 -1.91
CA CYS A 94 21.48 21.48 -1.41
C CYS A 94 20.47 22.61 -1.22
N ALA A 95 19.18 22.29 -1.14
CA ALA A 95 18.07 23.25 -1.08
C ALA A 95 18.26 24.39 -0.07
N LYS A 96 18.70 24.08 1.16
CA LYS A 96 18.89 25.06 2.23
C LYS A 96 19.97 26.09 1.89
N LYS A 97 21.06 25.64 1.26
CA LYS A 97 22.19 26.49 0.84
C LYS A 97 21.83 27.37 -0.37
N LEU A 98 21.03 26.84 -1.31
CA LEU A 98 20.47 27.63 -2.40
C LEU A 98 19.60 28.79 -1.90
N ASN A 99 18.88 28.59 -0.79
CA ASN A 99 18.08 29.64 -0.18
C ASN A 99 18.95 30.75 0.43
N TYR A 100 19.94 30.38 1.25
CA TYR A 100 20.84 31.33 1.90
C TYR A 100 21.62 32.21 0.92
N ASN A 101 22.06 31.65 -0.21
CA ASN A 101 22.77 32.42 -1.23
C ASN A 101 21.87 33.43 -1.95
N ARG A 102 20.54 33.31 -1.87
CA ARG A 102 19.61 34.30 -2.41
C ARG A 102 19.38 35.48 -1.46
N ASP A 103 19.49 35.25 -0.15
CA ASP A 103 19.27 36.26 0.88
C ASP A 103 20.45 37.24 1.02
N CYS A 104 21.65 36.88 0.53
CA CYS A 104 22.85 37.75 0.58
C CYS A 104 22.98 38.73 -0.59
N SER A 105 22.00 38.83 -1.49
CA SER A 105 22.03 39.73 -2.66
C SER A 105 21.08 40.92 -2.57
N ILE A 106 20.59 41.26 -1.36
CA ILE A 106 19.79 42.46 -1.07
C ILE A 106 20.54 43.34 -0.08
#